data_AF-A0A9D9CS49-F1
#
_entry.id   AF-A0A9D9CS49-F1
#
_cell.length_a   1.000
_cell.length_b   1.000
_cell.length_c   1.000
_cell.angle_alpha   90.00
_cell.angle_beta   90.00
_cell.angle_gamma   90.00
#
_symmetry.space_group_name_H-M   'P 1'
#
loop_
_entity.id
_entity.type
_entity.pdbx_description
1 polymer ?
#
loop_
_entity_poly.entity_id
_entity_poly.type
_entity_poly.pdbx_seq_one_letter_code
_entity_poly.pdbx_strand_id
1 'polypeptide(L)'
;MAHTWAYGTIQCWKTFGNHIEDFNKNATFEYFDEDGITNFIVYLRGTLNMEEKTVQKQYSNLKWFLNWAIRKGYTSQDFINRYKAKFKVLEKPVIFLTKEELLKLYRYEIPANGTKVQLLDNNGNEYEKQV
;
A
#
# COMPACT_ATOMS: atom_id res chain seq x y z
N MET A 1 11.62 25.17 -14.72
CA MET A 1 12.00 23.74 -14.72
C MET A 1 11.97 23.23 -13.29
N ALA A 2 11.12 22.24 -12.99
CA ALA A 2 11.26 21.39 -11.80
C ALA A 2 10.37 20.15 -11.96
N HIS A 3 10.95 19.05 -12.46
CA HIS A 3 10.36 17.71 -12.41
C HIS A 3 10.46 17.16 -10.98
N THR A 4 9.85 17.84 -10.01
CA THR A 4 9.92 17.43 -8.61
C THR A 4 8.71 16.55 -8.28
N TRP A 5 8.95 15.42 -7.64
CA TRP A 5 7.89 14.52 -7.21
C TRP A 5 6.95 15.18 -6.21
N ALA A 6 5.66 14.83 -6.27
CA ALA A 6 4.70 15.23 -5.26
C ALA A 6 5.04 14.62 -3.90
N TYR A 7 4.61 15.27 -2.81
CA TYR A 7 4.87 14.82 -1.44
C TYR A 7 4.47 13.36 -1.21
N GLY A 8 3.29 12.95 -1.69
CA GLY A 8 2.81 11.57 -1.55
C GLY A 8 3.72 10.54 -2.24
N THR A 9 4.33 10.90 -3.37
CA THR A 9 5.30 10.05 -4.07
C THR A 9 6.60 9.92 -3.27
N ILE A 10 7.08 11.02 -2.68
CA ILE A 10 8.28 11.00 -1.82
C ILE A 10 8.04 10.09 -0.61
N GLN A 11 6.88 10.20 0.03
CA GLN A 11 6.52 9.32 1.15
C GLN A 11 6.45 7.85 0.73
N CYS A 12 5.85 7.55 -0.43
CA CYS A 12 5.82 6.18 -0.95
C CYS A 12 7.24 5.58 -1.09
N TRP A 13 8.18 6.34 -1.65
CA TRP A 13 9.57 5.88 -1.80
C TRP A 13 10.31 5.77 -0.48
N LYS A 14 10.05 6.69 0.46
CA LYS A 14 10.60 6.62 1.82
C LYS A 14 10.13 5.35 2.53
N THR A 15 8.84 5.06 2.50
CA THR A 15 8.26 3.85 3.07
C THR A 15 8.83 2.59 2.41
N PHE A 16 8.95 2.58 1.08
CA PHE A 16 9.57 1.47 0.35
C PHE A 16 11.04 1.25 0.77
N GLY A 17 11.82 2.31 0.90
CA GLY A 17 13.22 2.24 1.38
C GLY A 17 13.32 1.65 2.77
N ASN A 18 12.46 2.09 3.70
CA ASN A 18 12.41 1.51 5.05
C ASN A 18 12.10 0.01 5.02
N HIS A 19 11.16 -0.44 4.19
CA HIS A 19 10.86 -1.87 4.07
C HIS A 19 12.04 -2.69 3.54
N ILE A 20 12.87 -2.15 2.65
CA ILE A 20 14.10 -2.83 2.23
C ILE A 20 15.09 -2.90 3.38
N GLU A 21 15.30 -1.79 4.10
CA GLU A 21 16.25 -1.73 5.20
C GLU A 21 15.86 -2.67 6.35
N ASP A 22 14.58 -2.70 6.71
CA ASP A 22 14.02 -3.59 7.74
C ASP A 22 14.06 -5.06 7.32
N PHE A 23 13.86 -5.35 6.02
CA PHE A 23 13.94 -6.70 5.48
C PHE A 23 15.37 -7.23 5.51
N ASN A 24 16.32 -6.47 4.94
CA ASN A 24 17.73 -6.82 4.90
C ASN A 24 18.58 -5.57 4.70
N LYS A 25 19.14 -5.06 5.79
CA LYS A 25 20.02 -3.88 5.81
C LYS A 25 21.28 -4.03 4.95
N ASN A 26 21.70 -5.26 4.66
CA ASN A 26 22.88 -5.57 3.85
C ASN A 26 22.51 -6.06 2.44
N ALA A 27 21.25 -5.86 2.00
CA ALA A 27 20.82 -6.29 0.68
C ALA A 27 21.67 -5.60 -0.41
N THR A 28 22.30 -6.40 -1.26
CA THR A 28 22.96 -5.93 -2.48
C THR A 28 22.03 -6.07 -3.68
N PHE A 29 22.42 -5.56 -4.84
CA PHE A 29 21.65 -5.83 -6.07
C PHE A 29 21.61 -7.32 -6.37
N GLU A 30 22.74 -8.01 -6.19
CA GLU A 30 22.97 -9.45 -6.38
C GLU A 30 22.05 -10.33 -5.53
N TYR A 31 21.64 -9.83 -4.37
CA TYR A 31 20.69 -10.53 -3.51
C TYR A 31 19.31 -10.70 -4.17
N PHE A 32 18.88 -9.76 -5.01
CA PHE A 32 17.55 -9.79 -5.63
C PHE A 32 17.47 -10.69 -6.86
N ASP A 33 17.95 -11.92 -6.73
CA ASP A 33 17.64 -13.03 -7.62
C ASP A 33 16.20 -13.56 -7.37
N GLU A 34 15.85 -14.69 -7.99
CA GLU A 34 14.52 -15.30 -7.84
C GLU A 34 14.16 -15.61 -6.39
N ASP A 35 15.11 -16.11 -5.60
CA ASP A 35 14.91 -16.46 -4.20
C ASP A 35 14.86 -15.21 -3.33
N GLY A 36 15.75 -14.24 -3.54
CA GLY A 36 15.75 -12.98 -2.80
C GLY A 36 14.48 -12.16 -3.02
N ILE A 37 13.97 -12.10 -4.26
CA ILE A 37 12.68 -11.47 -4.57
C ILE A 37 11.54 -12.22 -3.86
N THR A 38 11.56 -13.55 -3.88
CA THR A 38 10.55 -14.37 -3.20
C THR A 38 10.58 -14.15 -1.69
N ASN A 39 11.76 -14.11 -1.07
CA ASN A 39 11.95 -13.85 0.34
C ASN A 39 11.43 -12.46 0.74
N PHE A 40 11.69 -11.44 -0.08
CA PHE A 40 11.14 -10.11 0.15
C PHE A 40 9.60 -10.14 0.13
N ILE A 41 8.98 -10.81 -0.84
CA ILE A 41 7.53 -10.96 -0.91
C ILE A 41 6.97 -11.71 0.31
N VAL A 42 7.66 -12.76 0.78
CA VAL A 42 7.26 -13.51 1.98
C VAL A 42 7.36 -12.64 3.23
N TYR A 43 8.40 -11.81 3.36
CA TYR A 43 8.53 -10.84 4.45
C TYR A 43 7.36 -9.83 4.46
N LEU A 44 7.00 -9.27 3.31
CA LEU A 44 5.88 -8.33 3.22
C LEU A 44 4.54 -8.97 3.65
N ARG A 45 4.32 -10.25 3.32
CA ARG A 45 3.10 -10.99 3.66
C ARG A 45 3.08 -11.44 5.12
N GLY A 46 4.16 -12.07 5.59
CA GLY A 46 4.22 -12.70 6.89
C GLY A 46 4.55 -11.72 8.01
N THR A 47 5.61 -10.93 7.82
CA THR A 47 6.13 -10.04 8.87
C THR A 47 5.35 -8.73 8.92
N LEU A 48 5.07 -8.12 7.76
CA LEU A 48 4.32 -6.85 7.71
C LEU A 48 2.80 -7.04 7.58
N ASN A 49 2.32 -8.28 7.44
CA ASN A 49 0.90 -8.63 7.33
C ASN A 49 0.14 -7.77 6.30
N MET A 50 0.77 -7.48 5.16
CA MET A 50 0.19 -6.63 4.12
C MET A 50 -0.84 -7.40 3.27
N GLU A 51 -1.93 -6.73 2.91
CA GLU A 51 -2.87 -7.25 1.92
C GLU A 51 -2.20 -7.48 0.55
N GLU A 52 -2.66 -8.47 -0.21
CA GLU A 52 -2.08 -8.85 -1.52
C GLU A 52 -1.91 -7.67 -2.49
N LYS A 53 -2.87 -6.74 -2.53
CA LYS A 53 -2.79 -5.55 -3.39
C LYS A 53 -1.63 -4.63 -2.99
N THR A 54 -1.37 -4.50 -1.69
CA THR A 54 -0.27 -3.71 -1.16
C THR A 54 1.06 -4.40 -1.42
N VAL A 55 1.15 -5.72 -1.23
CA VAL A 55 2.34 -6.52 -1.56
C VAL A 55 2.67 -6.39 -3.05
N GLN A 56 1.68 -6.51 -3.94
CA GLN A 56 1.87 -6.31 -5.38
C GLN A 56 2.42 -4.92 -5.72
N LYS A 57 1.95 -3.87 -5.02
CA LYS A 57 2.46 -2.51 -5.18
C LYS A 57 3.92 -2.40 -4.74
N GLN A 58 4.29 -2.98 -3.60
CA GLN A 58 5.69 -2.97 -3.14
C GLN A 58 6.61 -3.75 -4.07
N TYR A 59 6.16 -4.90 -4.59
CA TYR A 59 6.87 -5.63 -5.64
C TYR A 59 7.06 -4.77 -6.91
N SER A 60 6.05 -4.01 -7.31
CA SER A 60 6.15 -3.10 -8.46
C SER A 60 7.16 -1.97 -8.22
N ASN A 61 7.25 -1.45 -7.00
CA ASN A 61 8.27 -0.47 -6.61
C ASN A 61 9.68 -1.06 -6.70
N LEU A 62 9.87 -2.28 -6.17
CA LEU A 62 11.13 -3.01 -6.28
C LEU A 62 11.53 -3.24 -7.74
N LYS A 63 10.58 -3.69 -8.56
CA LYS A 63 10.79 -3.87 -9.99
C LYS A 63 11.21 -2.58 -10.69
N TRP A 64 10.57 -1.47 -10.37
CA TRP A 64 10.94 -0.17 -10.94
C TRP A 64 12.34 0.25 -10.50
N PHE A 65 12.66 0.11 -9.21
CA PHE A 65 13.94 0.49 -8.62
C PHE A 65 15.11 -0.30 -9.20
N LEU A 66 14.99 -1.63 -9.26
CA LEU A 66 16.03 -2.50 -9.84
C LEU A 66 16.22 -2.22 -11.33
N ASN A 67 15.13 -2.02 -12.08
CA ASN A 67 15.23 -1.64 -13.49
C ASN A 67 15.86 -0.26 -13.68
N TRP A 68 15.58 0.69 -12.80
CA TRP A 68 16.26 1.98 -12.82
C TRP A 68 17.76 1.82 -12.53
N ALA A 69 18.14 0.97 -11.58
CA ALA A 69 19.54 0.71 -11.24
C ALA A 69 20.30 0.07 -12.42
N ILE A 70 19.69 -0.90 -13.10
CA ILE A 70 20.24 -1.51 -14.32
C ILE A 70 20.46 -0.44 -15.41
N ARG A 71 19.46 0.42 -15.68
CA ARG A 71 19.60 1.50 -16.67
C ARG A 71 20.69 2.52 -16.33
N LYS A 72 21.01 2.67 -15.05
CA LYS A 72 22.10 3.55 -14.58
C LYS A 72 23.46 2.85 -14.57
N GLY A 73 23.52 1.54 -14.83
CA GLY A 73 24.75 0.77 -14.82
C GLY A 73 25.25 0.42 -13.41
N TYR A 74 24.40 0.50 -12.38
CA TYR A 74 24.78 0.13 -11.02
C TYR A 74 24.86 -1.39 -10.81
N THR A 75 24.16 -2.16 -11.64
CA THR A 75 24.22 -3.62 -11.67
C THR A 75 23.92 -4.11 -13.09
N SER A 76 24.48 -5.27 -13.44
CA SER A 76 24.21 -5.96 -14.70
C SER A 76 23.20 -7.10 -14.54
N GLN A 77 22.80 -7.40 -13.30
CA GLN A 77 21.90 -8.51 -13.00
C GLN A 77 20.45 -8.12 -13.32
N ASP A 78 19.76 -8.96 -14.09
CA ASP A 78 18.43 -8.68 -14.66
C ASP A 78 17.33 -9.67 -14.23
N PHE A 79 17.52 -10.45 -13.15
CA PHE A 79 16.57 -11.48 -12.72
C PHE A 79 15.14 -10.93 -12.56
N ILE A 80 15.01 -9.70 -12.06
CA ILE A 80 13.74 -8.98 -11.91
C ILE A 80 12.92 -8.83 -13.21
N ASN A 81 13.57 -8.93 -14.37
CA ASN A 81 12.91 -8.85 -15.68
C ASN A 81 12.34 -10.19 -16.14
N ARG A 82 12.92 -11.30 -15.67
CA ARG A 82 12.49 -12.66 -15.98
C ARG A 82 11.50 -13.19 -14.96
N TYR A 83 11.63 -12.75 -13.71
CA TYR A 83 10.77 -13.14 -12.61
C TYR A 83 9.34 -12.59 -12.78
N LYS A 84 8.35 -13.48 -12.62
CA LYS A 84 6.92 -13.17 -12.72
C LYS A 84 6.19 -13.69 -11.48
N ALA A 85 6.22 -12.91 -10.40
CA ALA A 85 5.38 -13.19 -9.24
C ALA A 85 3.89 -13.22 -9.62
N LYS A 86 3.17 -14.21 -9.08
CA LYS A 86 1.72 -14.30 -9.14
C LYS A 86 1.12 -13.79 -7.83
N PHE A 87 0.22 -12.83 -7.93
CA PHE A 87 -0.52 -12.24 -6.80
C PHE A 87 -1.98 -12.62 -6.90
N LYS A 88 -2.60 -13.03 -5.79
CA LYS A 88 -4.03 -13.38 -5.74
C LYS A 88 -4.81 -12.16 -5.25
N VAL A 89 -4.92 -11.15 -6.10
CA VAL A 89 -5.64 -9.92 -5.76
C VAL A 89 -7.12 -10.11 -6.06
N LEU A 90 -7.95 -10.03 -5.01
CA LEU A 90 -9.39 -9.92 -5.15
C LEU A 90 -9.76 -8.45 -5.37
N GLU A 91 -10.51 -8.16 -6.42
CA GLU A 91 -11.04 -6.81 -6.65
C GLU A 91 -12.16 -6.55 -5.64
N LYS A 92 -11.92 -5.60 -4.72
CA LYS A 92 -12.97 -5.11 -3.83
C LYS A 92 -13.93 -4.27 -4.67
N PRO A 93 -15.23 -4.61 -4.76
CA PRO A 93 -16.17 -3.83 -5.55
C PRO A 93 -16.27 -2.42 -4.98
N VAL A 94 -16.28 -1.42 -5.87
CA VAL A 94 -16.55 -0.05 -5.48
C VAL A 94 -18.06 0.09 -5.35
N ILE A 95 -18.54 0.22 -4.11
CA ILE A 95 -19.96 0.46 -3.81
C ILE A 95 -20.18 1.97 -3.86
N PHE A 96 -21.06 2.40 -4.77
CA PHE A 96 -21.47 3.80 -4.87
C PHE A 96 -22.72 4.03 -4.03
N LEU A 97 -22.84 5.24 -3.48
CA LEU A 97 -24.09 5.68 -2.88
C LEU A 97 -25.15 5.80 -3.99
N THR A 98 -26.34 5.31 -3.70
CA THR A 98 -27.55 5.64 -4.46
C THR A 98 -27.87 7.13 -4.30
N LYS A 99 -28.72 7.68 -5.18
CA LYS A 99 -29.12 9.09 -5.11
C LYS A 99 -29.80 9.40 -3.78
N GLU A 100 -30.60 8.47 -3.28
CA GLU A 100 -31.33 8.56 -2.03
C GLU A 100 -30.37 8.57 -0.83
N GLU A 101 -29.37 7.68 -0.81
CA GLU A 101 -28.34 7.65 0.23
C GLU A 101 -27.48 8.92 0.23
N LEU A 102 -27.11 9.41 -0.96
CA LEU A 102 -26.39 10.67 -1.09
C LEU A 102 -27.21 11.85 -0.56
N LEU A 103 -28.49 11.95 -0.92
CA LEU A 103 -29.37 13.01 -0.41
C LEU A 103 -29.61 12.91 1.09
N LYS A 104 -29.70 11.68 1.62
CA LYS A 104 -29.77 11.45 3.07
C LYS A 104 -28.54 11.98 3.78
N LEU A 105 -27.34 11.68 3.27
CA LEU A 105 -26.08 12.18 3.83
C LEU A 105 -25.98 13.71 3.70
N TYR A 106 -26.36 14.27 2.56
CA TYR A 106 -26.32 15.71 2.29
C TYR A 106 -27.24 16.52 3.21
N ARG A 107 -28.42 15.98 3.55
CA ARG A 107 -29.40 16.63 4.43
C ARG A 107 -29.21 16.29 5.90
N TYR A 108 -28.21 15.49 6.24
CA TYR A 108 -28.01 15.06 7.63
C TYR A 108 -27.52 16.24 8.47
N GLU A 109 -28.33 16.64 9.46
CA GLU A 109 -27.95 17.68 10.41
C GLU A 109 -26.94 17.15 11.42
N ILE A 110 -25.74 17.73 11.43
CA ILE A 110 -24.69 17.35 12.37
C ILE A 110 -25.04 17.94 13.75
N PRO A 111 -25.13 17.11 14.81
CA PRO A 111 -25.43 17.59 16.15
C PRO A 111 -24.40 18.60 16.66
N ALA A 112 -24.82 19.52 17.53
CA ALA A 112 -23.89 20.45 18.17
C ALA A 112 -22.89 19.72 19.07
N ASN A 113 -21.67 20.28 19.19
CA ASN A 113 -20.65 19.76 20.10
C ASN A 113 -21.21 19.63 21.52
N GLY A 114 -20.93 18.50 22.16
CA GLY A 114 -21.45 18.14 23.48
C GLY A 114 -22.75 17.33 23.46
N THR A 115 -23.39 17.15 22.29
CA THR A 115 -24.59 16.32 22.16
C THR A 115 -24.22 14.84 22.30
N LYS A 116 -24.96 14.12 23.14
CA LYS A 116 -24.85 12.66 23.24
C LYS A 116 -25.67 12.01 22.14
N VAL A 117 -25.03 11.22 21.29
CA VAL A 117 -25.68 10.47 20.21
C VAL A 117 -25.47 8.98 20.39
N GLN A 118 -26.48 8.20 20.02
CA GLN A 118 -26.42 6.75 19.93
C GLN A 118 -26.04 6.36 18.51
N LEU A 119 -24.94 5.65 18.35
CA LEU A 119 -24.39 5.24 17.05
C LEU A 119 -24.24 3.72 17.01
N LEU A 120 -24.16 3.17 15.81
CA LEU A 120 -23.87 1.76 15.58
C LEU A 120 -22.40 1.59 15.20
N ASP A 121 -21.73 0.61 15.78
CA ASP A 121 -20.38 0.20 15.37
C ASP A 121 -20.42 -0.62 14.07
N ASN A 122 -19.25 -1.00 13.56
CA ASN A 122 -19.14 -1.83 12.35
C ASN A 122 -19.74 -3.25 12.51
N ASN A 123 -20.04 -3.68 13.75
CA ASN A 123 -20.66 -4.96 14.08
C ASN A 123 -22.17 -4.83 14.35
N GLY A 124 -22.73 -3.62 14.28
CA GLY A 124 -24.13 -3.33 14.57
C GLY A 124 -24.46 -3.17 16.07
N ASN A 125 -23.45 -3.05 16.94
CA ASN A 125 -23.68 -2.77 18.36
C ASN A 125 -23.87 -1.27 18.60
N GLU A 126 -24.82 -0.93 19.46
CA GLU A 126 -25.04 0.45 19.87
C GLU A 126 -23.96 0.95 20.84
N TYR A 127 -23.50 2.18 20.63
CA TYR A 127 -22.62 2.89 21.56
C TYR A 127 -22.99 4.37 21.66
N GLU A 128 -22.81 4.95 22.85
CA GLU A 128 -22.98 6.37 23.09
C GLU A 128 -21.69 7.11 22.74
N LYS A 129 -21.80 8.20 21.99
CA LYS A 129 -20.71 9.14 21.75
C LYS A 129 -21.18 10.56 22.03
N GLN A 130 -20.37 11.31 22.77
CA GLN A 130 -20.52 12.77 22.83
C GLN A 130 -19.77 13.37 21.64
N VAL A 131 -20.48 14.13 20.80
CA VAL A 131 -19.94 14.82 19.62
C VAL A 131 -18.94 15.89 20.03
#